data_AF-A9RTT8-F1
#
_entry.id   AF-A9RTT8-F1
#
_cell.length_a   1.000
_cell.length_b   1.000
_cell.length_c   1.000
_cell.angle_alpha   90.00
_cell.angle_beta   90.00
_cell.angle_gamma   90.00
#
_symmetry.space_group_name_H-M   'P 1'
#
loop_
_entity.id
_entity.type
_entity.pdbx_description
1 polymer ?
#
loop_
_entity_poly.entity_id
_entity_poly.type
_entity_poly.pdbx_seq_one_letter_code
_entity_poly.pdbx_strand_id
1 'polypeptide(L)'
;MELTKDLTEDIVREALVWASLHGGVVGDKTNGKSGTSPGVGMVHVPLALLPTPFPRQAFEQALELATHYNTLVDRVSQDSHFLRECLAHTRKADSFTAKLMNIYDQILAEGIAQDIQLGLHRSDYMLDMATGALLQVEMNTISSSFAGLGALTSQLHKYLIGRFGQDLGLNVENVPENSAANDFAEGLGQAWLEYGNPNAAVLMIVHAKETNMYDQHWLSFKLYEKYGAKVFRRTFAEVAAQAKLDEKRTLLIGEQPIALVYFRSGYSPDDYVSDRDWDVRLLMERSTAVKSPSISYHLVGAKKIQQELTKPGVLERFLHDKDAIAKVRESFAGLWSLENDGGDHILEEAVAKPEGFVLKPQREGGGNNIYGKDVATTIKKLNQEELAAYVLMQRIFPTVHDSYLVRDGVCRTSKIISELGIFGTYLRNGEKEILNKQAGHLVRSKVSDSDEGGVAAGYGVLDSPYLT
;
A
#
# COMPACT_ATOMS: atom_id res chain seq x y z
N MET A 1 -2.03 -14.15 -26.24
CA MET A 1 -3.07 -15.02 -26.85
C MET A 1 -4.11 -14.11 -27.47
N GLU A 2 -4.47 -14.35 -28.73
CA GLU A 2 -5.50 -13.58 -29.43
C GLU A 2 -6.83 -14.35 -29.35
N LEU A 3 -7.81 -13.80 -28.65
CA LEU A 3 -9.15 -14.37 -28.49
C LEU A 3 -10.02 -13.99 -29.68
N THR A 4 -10.91 -14.92 -30.09
CA THR A 4 -11.99 -14.56 -31.02
C THR A 4 -12.93 -13.57 -30.36
N LYS A 5 -13.63 -12.78 -31.19
CA LYS A 5 -14.59 -11.78 -30.70
C LYS A 5 -15.69 -12.43 -29.86
N ASP A 6 -16.29 -13.52 -30.35
CA ASP A 6 -17.39 -14.20 -29.67
C ASP A 6 -16.95 -14.76 -28.30
N LEU A 7 -15.79 -15.42 -28.24
CA LEU A 7 -15.24 -15.92 -26.98
C LEU A 7 -14.94 -14.78 -26.00
N THR A 8 -14.41 -13.66 -26.49
CA THR A 8 -14.14 -12.48 -25.65
C THR A 8 -15.44 -11.92 -25.05
N GLU A 9 -16.50 -11.80 -25.85
CA GLU A 9 -17.80 -11.29 -25.38
C GLU A 9 -18.43 -12.20 -24.32
N ASP A 10 -18.31 -13.52 -24.49
CA ASP A 10 -18.82 -14.49 -23.51
C ASP A 10 -18.04 -14.46 -22.19
N ILE A 11 -16.71 -14.39 -22.23
CA ILE A 11 -15.87 -14.28 -21.02
C ILE A 11 -16.15 -12.96 -20.30
N VAL A 12 -16.27 -11.84 -21.02
CA VAL A 12 -16.60 -10.53 -20.43
C VAL A 12 -17.96 -10.58 -19.74
N ARG A 13 -18.99 -11.16 -20.37
CA ARG A 13 -20.32 -11.30 -19.77
C ARG A 13 -20.25 -12.08 -18.45
N GLU A 14 -19.57 -13.23 -18.45
CA GLU A 14 -19.39 -14.06 -17.26
C GLU A 14 -18.62 -13.32 -16.16
N ALA A 15 -17.56 -12.58 -16.52
CA ALA A 15 -16.77 -11.82 -15.56
C ALA A 15 -17.59 -10.71 -14.87
N LEU A 16 -18.40 -9.98 -15.64
CA LEU A 16 -19.25 -8.90 -15.11
C LEU A 16 -20.37 -9.44 -14.21
N VAL A 17 -20.98 -10.57 -14.59
CA VAL A 17 -21.98 -11.26 -13.76
C VAL A 17 -21.33 -11.75 -12.46
N TRP A 18 -20.17 -12.42 -12.55
CA TRP A 18 -19.46 -12.92 -11.38
C TRP A 18 -19.08 -11.79 -10.43
N ALA A 19 -18.49 -10.70 -10.93
CA ALA A 19 -18.12 -9.54 -10.12
C ALA A 19 -19.33 -8.94 -9.39
N SER A 20 -20.47 -8.86 -10.06
CA SER A 20 -21.72 -8.36 -9.47
C SER A 20 -22.24 -9.25 -8.33
N LEU A 21 -22.16 -10.57 -8.50
CA LEU A 21 -22.65 -11.54 -7.51
C LEU A 21 -21.72 -11.71 -6.30
N HIS A 22 -20.43 -11.45 -6.47
CA HIS A 22 -19.41 -11.67 -5.42
C HIS A 22 -18.87 -10.38 -4.79
N GLY A 23 -19.46 -9.23 -5.14
CA GLY A 23 -19.06 -7.94 -4.55
C GLY A 23 -17.70 -7.41 -5.06
N GLY A 24 -17.30 -7.79 -6.28
CA GLY A 24 -16.17 -7.21 -7.01
C GLY A 24 -16.51 -5.82 -7.56
N VAL A 25 -16.96 -4.92 -6.68
CA VAL A 25 -17.54 -3.62 -7.02
C VAL A 25 -16.91 -2.46 -6.25
N VAL A 26 -16.99 -1.28 -6.83
CA VAL A 26 -16.62 0.01 -6.24
C VAL A 26 -17.75 1.02 -6.48
N GLY A 27 -17.69 2.17 -5.81
CA GLY A 27 -18.55 3.30 -6.14
C GLY A 27 -18.18 3.91 -7.49
N ASP A 28 -19.17 4.11 -8.36
CA ASP A 28 -19.03 4.79 -9.64
C ASP A 28 -18.74 6.28 -9.42
N LYS A 29 -17.60 6.75 -9.91
CA LYS A 29 -17.15 8.14 -9.75
C LYS A 29 -18.07 9.15 -10.45
N THR A 30 -18.85 8.73 -11.44
CA THR A 30 -19.84 9.59 -12.10
C THR A 30 -21.09 9.80 -11.24
N ASN A 31 -21.30 8.95 -10.24
CA ASN A 31 -22.39 9.07 -9.28
C ASN A 31 -21.93 9.77 -8.00
N GLY A 32 -22.40 11.00 -7.78
CA GLY A 32 -21.99 11.81 -6.62
C GLY A 32 -22.30 11.22 -5.23
N LYS A 33 -23.12 10.16 -5.14
CA LYS A 33 -23.46 9.49 -3.87
C LYS A 33 -22.67 8.19 -3.63
N SER A 34 -21.99 7.65 -4.64
CA SER A 34 -21.38 6.31 -4.57
C SER A 34 -20.25 6.19 -3.54
N GLY A 35 -19.58 7.31 -3.22
CA GLY A 35 -18.54 7.39 -2.19
C GLY A 35 -19.07 7.63 -0.77
N THR A 36 -20.37 7.86 -0.59
CA THR A 36 -20.96 8.18 0.73
C THR A 36 -22.14 7.29 1.11
N SER A 37 -22.79 6.66 0.12
CA SER A 37 -24.01 5.87 0.30
C SER A 37 -23.78 4.44 -0.21
N PRO A 38 -23.55 3.46 0.71
CA PRO A 38 -23.41 2.06 0.33
C PRO A 38 -24.61 1.56 -0.47
N GLY A 39 -24.35 0.70 -1.47
CA GLY A 39 -25.38 0.07 -2.29
C GLY A 39 -25.95 0.96 -3.42
N VAL A 40 -25.50 2.20 -3.56
CA VAL A 40 -25.97 3.14 -4.59
C VAL A 40 -24.85 3.47 -5.56
N GLY A 41 -25.14 3.43 -6.86
CA GLY A 41 -24.18 3.80 -7.91
C GLY A 41 -22.92 2.93 -7.89
N MET A 42 -23.11 1.61 -7.85
CA MET A 42 -22.00 0.66 -7.90
C MET A 42 -21.63 0.33 -9.33
N VAL A 43 -20.35 0.13 -9.57
CA VAL A 43 -19.79 -0.39 -10.82
C VAL A 43 -18.78 -1.48 -10.49
N HIS A 44 -18.58 -2.44 -11.39
CA HIS A 44 -17.52 -3.43 -11.20
C HIS A 44 -16.16 -2.73 -11.08
N VAL A 45 -15.24 -3.31 -10.32
CA VAL A 45 -13.87 -2.80 -10.27
C VAL A 45 -13.22 -2.93 -11.66
N PRO A 46 -12.44 -1.93 -12.12
CA PRO A 46 -11.66 -2.08 -13.34
C PRO A 46 -10.70 -3.27 -13.22
N LEU A 47 -10.72 -4.18 -14.19
CA LEU A 47 -10.00 -5.46 -14.10
C LEU A 47 -9.34 -5.85 -15.43
N ALA A 48 -8.24 -6.59 -15.35
CA ALA A 48 -7.80 -7.44 -16.45
C ALA A 48 -8.74 -8.64 -16.53
N LEU A 49 -9.11 -9.06 -17.75
CA LEU A 49 -10.07 -10.16 -17.96
C LEU A 49 -9.48 -11.53 -17.63
N LEU A 50 -8.17 -11.68 -17.85
CA LEU A 50 -7.39 -12.90 -17.64
C LEU A 50 -6.10 -12.53 -16.90
N PRO A 51 -5.52 -13.47 -16.12
CA PRO A 51 -4.33 -13.21 -15.33
C PRO A 51 -3.09 -12.98 -16.20
N THR A 52 -2.21 -12.08 -15.77
CA THR A 52 -0.96 -11.76 -16.48
C THR A 52 0.15 -12.76 -16.14
N PRO A 53 0.91 -13.27 -17.14
CA PRO A 53 2.06 -14.15 -16.90
C PRO A 53 3.08 -13.55 -15.92
N PHE A 54 3.53 -14.37 -14.97
CA PHE A 54 4.57 -13.98 -14.01
C PHE A 54 5.44 -15.19 -13.65
N PRO A 55 6.79 -15.09 -13.70
CA PRO A 55 7.65 -16.22 -13.39
C PRO A 55 7.46 -16.74 -11.95
N ARG A 56 7.26 -18.05 -11.81
CA ARG A 56 7.03 -18.68 -10.49
C ARG A 56 8.12 -18.38 -9.48
N GLN A 57 9.39 -18.46 -9.90
CA GLN A 57 10.54 -18.21 -9.04
C GLN A 57 10.56 -16.77 -8.50
N ALA A 58 10.26 -15.78 -9.35
CA ALA A 58 10.19 -14.38 -8.93
C ALA A 58 9.00 -14.14 -7.98
N PHE A 59 7.88 -14.83 -8.20
CA PHE A 59 6.73 -14.74 -7.30
C PHE A 59 7.08 -15.30 -5.91
N GLU A 60 7.69 -16.48 -5.85
CA GLU A 60 8.14 -17.12 -4.62
C GLU A 60 9.18 -16.26 -3.87
N GLN A 61 10.14 -15.66 -4.60
CA GLN A 61 11.07 -14.68 -4.04
C GLN A 61 10.33 -13.49 -3.39
N ALA A 62 9.31 -12.94 -4.05
CA ALA A 62 8.51 -11.85 -3.52
C ALA A 62 7.77 -12.24 -2.22
N LEU A 63 7.27 -13.48 -2.15
CA LEU A 63 6.59 -14.00 -0.96
C LEU A 63 7.55 -14.11 0.23
N GLU A 64 8.76 -14.63 0.02
CA GLU A 64 9.79 -14.76 1.07
C GLU A 64 10.19 -13.41 1.67
N LEU A 65 10.25 -12.37 0.84
CA LEU A 65 10.63 -11.03 1.27
C LEU A 65 9.65 -10.40 2.27
N ALA A 66 8.39 -10.83 2.30
CA ALA A 66 7.34 -10.19 3.10
C ALA A 66 7.67 -10.14 4.59
N THR A 67 8.14 -11.26 5.17
CA THR A 67 8.45 -11.33 6.61
C THR A 67 9.74 -10.58 6.95
N HIS A 68 10.71 -10.56 6.04
CA HIS A 68 11.92 -9.75 6.19
C HIS A 68 11.60 -8.25 6.18
N TYR A 69 10.73 -7.80 5.27
CA TYR A 69 10.28 -6.41 5.25
C TYR A 69 9.42 -6.02 6.45
N ASN A 70 8.56 -6.92 6.95
CA ASN A 70 7.83 -6.69 8.20
C ASN A 70 8.79 -6.41 9.36
N THR A 71 9.78 -7.29 9.55
CA THR A 71 10.80 -7.12 10.59
C THR A 71 11.63 -5.85 10.38
N LEU A 72 12.01 -5.55 9.13
CA LEU A 72 12.75 -4.34 8.80
C LEU A 72 11.96 -3.09 9.16
N VAL A 73 10.68 -3.00 8.76
CA VAL A 73 9.83 -1.86 9.08
C VAL A 73 9.70 -1.68 10.59
N ASP A 74 9.45 -2.77 11.32
CA ASP A 74 9.33 -2.72 12.78
C ASP A 74 10.61 -2.20 13.46
N ARG A 75 11.77 -2.72 13.06
CA ARG A 75 13.05 -2.35 13.67
C ARG A 75 13.49 -0.93 13.31
N VAL A 76 13.25 -0.49 12.08
CA VAL A 76 13.51 0.91 11.69
C VAL A 76 12.60 1.86 12.47
N SER A 77 11.34 1.47 12.71
CA SER A 77 10.39 2.31 13.45
C SER A 77 10.79 2.57 14.92
N GLN A 78 11.64 1.70 15.48
CA GLN A 78 12.15 1.79 16.85
C GLN A 78 13.39 2.69 16.96
N ASP A 79 14.11 2.94 15.86
CA ASP A 79 15.30 3.79 15.86
C ASP A 79 14.92 5.25 15.61
N SER A 80 14.56 5.94 16.71
CA SER A 80 14.17 7.36 16.66
C SER A 80 15.28 8.29 16.17
N HIS A 81 16.55 7.94 16.41
CA HIS A 81 17.68 8.72 15.91
C HIS A 81 17.74 8.63 14.39
N PHE A 82 17.67 7.41 13.85
CA PHE A 82 17.67 7.17 12.41
C PHE A 82 16.52 7.90 11.70
N LEU A 83 15.28 7.76 12.17
CA LEU A 83 14.14 8.43 11.54
C LEU A 83 14.29 9.96 11.53
N ARG A 84 14.76 10.54 12.64
CA ARG A 84 14.99 12.00 12.74
C ARG A 84 16.11 12.47 11.84
N GLU A 85 17.21 11.73 11.78
CA GLU A 85 18.37 12.04 10.96
C GLU A 85 18.02 11.99 9.47
N CYS A 86 17.45 10.86 9.01
CA CYS A 86 17.10 10.67 7.60
C CYS A 86 16.08 11.68 7.08
N LEU A 87 15.14 12.12 7.93
CA LEU A 87 14.07 13.05 7.54
C LEU A 87 14.35 14.51 7.95
N ALA A 88 15.53 14.83 8.48
CA ALA A 88 15.85 16.17 8.99
C ALA A 88 15.73 17.27 7.91
N HIS A 89 16.26 16.99 6.72
CA HIS A 89 16.22 17.91 5.59
C HIS A 89 14.84 17.89 4.90
N THR A 90 14.28 16.70 4.70
CA THR A 90 12.93 16.52 4.19
C THR A 90 11.89 17.27 5.02
N ARG A 91 12.02 17.30 6.34
CA ARG A 91 11.14 18.08 7.24
C ARG A 91 11.16 19.59 6.95
N LYS A 92 12.26 20.13 6.45
CA LYS A 92 12.35 21.56 6.09
C LYS A 92 11.69 21.83 4.74
N ALA A 93 11.82 20.88 3.81
CA ALA A 93 11.35 21.01 2.43
C ALA A 93 9.86 20.60 2.25
N ASP A 94 9.33 19.73 3.12
CA ASP A 94 7.99 19.15 2.99
C ASP A 94 7.13 19.34 4.25
N SER A 95 6.12 20.20 4.13
CA SER A 95 5.22 20.56 5.25
C SER A 95 4.41 19.37 5.79
N PHE A 96 4.05 18.41 4.92
CA PHE A 96 3.32 17.22 5.32
C PHE A 96 4.18 16.31 6.21
N THR A 97 5.38 15.95 5.75
CA THR A 97 6.36 15.21 6.54
C THR A 97 6.70 15.95 7.83
N ALA A 98 6.80 17.29 7.80
CA ALA A 98 7.05 18.08 8.99
C ALA A 98 5.96 17.91 10.06
N LYS A 99 4.68 17.92 9.66
CA LYS A 99 3.56 17.70 10.59
C LYS A 99 3.56 16.27 11.15
N LEU A 100 3.88 15.26 10.34
CA LEU A 100 4.06 13.87 10.83
C LEU A 100 5.20 13.76 11.85
N MET A 101 6.35 14.37 11.55
CA MET A 101 7.51 14.43 12.45
C MET A 101 7.21 15.17 13.74
N ASN A 102 6.40 16.24 13.71
CA ASN A 102 5.98 16.95 14.93
C ASN A 102 5.16 16.04 15.85
N ILE A 103 4.26 15.24 15.29
CA ILE A 103 3.48 14.27 16.06
C ILE A 103 4.41 13.22 16.68
N TYR A 104 5.35 12.69 15.88
CA TYR A 104 6.33 11.72 16.35
C TYR A 104 7.20 12.28 17.49
N ASP A 105 7.74 13.48 17.33
CA ASP A 105 8.53 14.16 18.36
C ASP A 105 7.74 14.36 19.65
N GLN A 106 6.48 14.76 19.53
CA GLN A 106 5.62 14.99 20.69
C GLN A 106 5.32 13.70 21.46
N ILE A 107 4.96 12.60 20.78
CA ILE A 107 4.69 11.33 21.47
C ILE A 107 5.94 10.74 22.12
N LEU A 108 7.12 10.97 21.55
CA LEU A 108 8.38 10.56 22.17
C LEU A 108 8.66 11.39 23.43
N ALA A 109 8.46 12.70 23.38
CA ALA A 109 8.66 13.58 24.53
C ALA A 109 7.69 13.28 25.69
N GLU A 110 6.44 12.90 25.37
CA GLU A 110 5.43 12.53 26.36
C GLU A 110 5.53 11.07 26.85
N GLY A 111 6.32 10.24 26.17
CA GLY A 111 6.32 8.79 26.34
C GLY A 111 5.21 8.10 25.54
N ILE A 112 5.59 7.06 24.79
CA ILE A 112 4.69 6.25 23.96
C ILE A 112 3.76 5.44 24.88
N ALA A 113 2.45 5.62 24.73
CA ALA A 113 1.45 5.00 25.60
C ALA A 113 1.06 3.56 25.22
N GLN A 114 1.36 3.13 23.99
CA GLN A 114 0.96 1.82 23.47
C GLN A 114 2.19 1.08 22.92
N ASP A 115 2.47 -0.08 23.51
CA ASP A 115 3.62 -0.93 23.24
C ASP A 115 3.31 -2.07 22.23
N ILE A 116 2.03 -2.32 21.94
CA ILE A 116 1.58 -3.20 20.87
C ILE A 116 1.75 -2.47 19.53
N GLN A 117 2.53 -3.06 18.62
CA GLN A 117 2.71 -2.55 17.26
C GLN A 117 2.05 -3.50 16.25
N LEU A 118 1.22 -2.93 15.36
CA LEU A 118 0.57 -3.64 14.28
C LEU A 118 0.94 -3.00 12.94
N GLY A 119 1.45 -3.82 12.03
CA GLY A 119 1.73 -3.49 10.64
C GLY A 119 0.85 -4.26 9.67
N LEU A 120 0.14 -3.55 8.79
CA LEU A 120 -0.53 -4.10 7.61
C LEU A 120 0.10 -3.50 6.37
N HIS A 121 1.11 -4.18 5.85
CA HIS A 121 2.02 -3.66 4.84
C HIS A 121 1.72 -4.19 3.46
N ARG A 122 2.21 -3.49 2.43
CA ARG A 122 2.34 -4.03 1.07
C ARG A 122 3.66 -3.59 0.46
N SER A 123 4.53 -4.55 0.16
CA SER A 123 5.74 -4.31 -0.61
C SER A 123 5.42 -4.52 -2.09
N ASP A 124 5.64 -3.50 -2.91
CA ASP A 124 5.32 -3.54 -4.33
C ASP A 124 6.59 -3.75 -5.17
N TYR A 125 6.51 -4.56 -6.22
CA TYR A 125 7.62 -5.00 -7.05
C TYR A 125 7.31 -4.95 -8.54
N MET A 126 8.35 -4.77 -9.33
CA MET A 126 8.34 -4.96 -10.77
C MET A 126 9.50 -5.88 -11.16
N LEU A 127 9.25 -6.79 -12.09
CA LEU A 127 10.30 -7.65 -12.66
C LEU A 127 10.99 -6.90 -13.80
N ASP A 128 12.25 -6.53 -13.62
CA ASP A 128 13.00 -5.82 -14.65
C ASP A 128 13.34 -6.75 -15.82
N MET A 129 12.95 -6.37 -17.05
CA MET A 129 13.14 -7.21 -18.23
C MET A 129 14.62 -7.41 -18.57
N ALA A 130 15.45 -6.37 -18.39
CA ALA A 130 16.84 -6.41 -18.83
C ALA A 130 17.71 -7.32 -17.95
N THR A 131 17.44 -7.31 -16.64
CA THR A 131 18.22 -8.05 -15.65
C THR A 131 17.54 -9.34 -15.18
N GLY A 132 16.22 -9.45 -15.33
CA GLY A 132 15.41 -10.51 -14.73
C GLY A 132 15.24 -10.35 -13.21
N ALA A 133 15.69 -9.25 -12.62
CA ALA A 133 15.64 -9.02 -11.18
C ALA A 133 14.25 -8.54 -10.73
N LEU A 134 13.79 -9.06 -9.59
CA LEU A 134 12.58 -8.57 -8.92
C LEU A 134 12.93 -7.35 -8.07
N LEU A 135 12.57 -6.15 -8.53
CA LEU A 135 12.95 -4.90 -7.89
C LEU A 135 11.76 -4.25 -7.18
N GLN A 136 11.96 -3.86 -5.92
CA GLN A 136 10.96 -3.18 -5.09
C GLN A 136 10.72 -1.76 -5.61
N VAL A 137 9.47 -1.47 -5.93
CA VAL A 137 8.97 -0.15 -6.33
C VAL A 137 8.86 0.75 -5.10
N GLU A 138 8.19 0.27 -4.05
CA GLU A 138 7.97 0.99 -2.79
C GLU A 138 7.49 0.04 -1.67
N MET A 139 7.57 0.52 -0.43
CA MET A 139 6.98 -0.13 0.74
C MET A 139 5.81 0.70 1.26
N ASN A 140 4.59 0.15 1.21
CA ASN A 140 3.39 0.79 1.72
C ASN A 140 3.21 0.41 3.18
N THR A 141 3.38 1.36 4.10
CA THR A 141 3.21 1.12 5.53
C THR A 141 1.89 1.65 6.11
N ILE A 142 1.15 2.46 5.34
CA ILE A 142 -0.14 3.04 5.73
C ILE A 142 -1.21 2.75 4.67
N SER A 143 -2.44 2.43 5.12
CA SER A 143 -3.63 2.34 4.25
C SER A 143 -3.45 1.45 3.00
N SER A 144 -2.70 0.36 3.13
CA SER A 144 -2.52 -0.67 2.09
C SER A 144 -3.88 -1.20 1.61
N SER A 145 -4.31 -0.74 0.44
CA SER A 145 -5.63 -1.05 -0.12
C SER A 145 -5.63 -2.35 -0.92
N PHE A 146 -6.84 -2.83 -1.25
CA PHE A 146 -7.11 -3.93 -2.18
C PHE A 146 -6.82 -5.34 -1.67
N ALA A 147 -6.66 -5.54 -0.36
CA ALA A 147 -6.59 -6.89 0.21
C ALA A 147 -7.87 -7.70 -0.04
N GLY A 148 -9.04 -7.03 -0.06
CA GLY A 148 -10.33 -7.64 -0.41
C GLY A 148 -10.48 -7.84 -1.91
N LEU A 149 -10.41 -6.75 -2.67
CA LEU A 149 -10.67 -6.80 -4.11
C LEU A 149 -9.61 -7.61 -4.88
N GLY A 150 -8.32 -7.58 -4.47
CA GLY A 150 -7.28 -8.40 -5.10
C GLY A 150 -7.49 -9.91 -4.91
N ALA A 151 -7.98 -10.32 -3.74
CA ALA A 151 -8.38 -11.70 -3.50
C ALA A 151 -9.57 -12.12 -4.37
N LEU A 152 -10.58 -11.24 -4.52
CA LEU A 152 -11.70 -11.47 -5.43
C LEU A 152 -11.27 -11.54 -6.90
N THR A 153 -10.30 -10.72 -7.35
CA THR A 153 -9.75 -10.80 -8.71
C THR A 153 -9.09 -12.16 -8.96
N SER A 154 -8.35 -12.69 -7.98
CA SER A 154 -7.74 -14.02 -8.09
C SER A 154 -8.81 -15.13 -8.21
N GLN A 155 -9.88 -15.03 -7.42
CA GLN A 155 -11.03 -15.95 -7.48
C GLN A 155 -11.79 -15.84 -8.82
N LEU A 156 -11.98 -14.62 -9.34
CA LEU A 156 -12.58 -14.40 -10.65
C LEU A 156 -11.76 -15.08 -11.74
N HIS A 157 -10.44 -14.89 -11.77
CA HIS A 157 -9.57 -15.52 -12.76
C HIS A 157 -9.61 -17.05 -12.66
N LYS A 158 -9.64 -17.61 -11.45
CA LYS A 158 -9.85 -19.05 -11.26
C LYS A 158 -11.19 -19.54 -11.79
N TYR A 159 -12.28 -18.79 -11.55
CA TYR A 159 -13.61 -19.10 -12.08
C TYR A 159 -13.61 -19.11 -13.61
N LEU A 160 -13.07 -18.06 -14.23
CA LEU A 160 -13.01 -17.93 -15.69
C LEU A 160 -12.15 -19.03 -16.33
N ILE A 161 -10.97 -19.32 -15.75
CA ILE A 161 -10.11 -20.43 -16.24
C ILE A 161 -10.77 -21.79 -15.99
N GLY A 162 -11.48 -21.99 -14.89
CA GLY A 162 -12.23 -23.21 -14.65
C GLY A 162 -13.30 -23.47 -15.73
N ARG A 163 -13.87 -22.41 -16.30
CA ARG A 163 -14.91 -22.49 -17.33
C ARG A 163 -14.40 -22.52 -18.76
N PHE A 164 -13.38 -21.73 -19.07
CA PHE A 164 -12.88 -21.51 -20.43
C PHE A 164 -11.44 -22.00 -20.63
N GLY A 165 -10.82 -22.60 -19.60
CA GLY A 165 -9.39 -22.92 -19.60
C GLY A 165 -8.94 -23.87 -20.70
N GLN A 166 -9.79 -24.80 -21.15
CA GLN A 166 -9.48 -25.67 -22.29
C GLN A 166 -9.34 -24.88 -23.58
N ASP A 167 -10.27 -23.96 -23.86
CA ASP A 167 -10.25 -23.09 -25.03
C ASP A 167 -9.09 -22.07 -24.98
N LEU A 168 -8.71 -21.67 -23.76
CA LEU A 168 -7.66 -20.70 -23.49
C LEU A 168 -6.25 -21.32 -23.36
N GLY A 169 -6.14 -22.65 -23.25
CA GLY A 169 -4.88 -23.32 -22.89
C GLY A 169 -4.34 -22.93 -21.51
N LEU A 170 -5.23 -22.58 -20.57
CA LEU A 170 -4.88 -22.15 -19.22
C LEU A 170 -5.27 -23.19 -18.18
N ASN A 171 -4.52 -23.25 -17.08
CA ASN A 171 -4.76 -24.15 -15.96
C ASN A 171 -4.98 -23.33 -14.69
N VAL A 172 -6.02 -23.67 -13.94
CA VAL A 172 -6.41 -22.98 -12.70
C VAL A 172 -5.32 -23.02 -11.63
N GLU A 173 -4.51 -24.09 -11.61
CA GLU A 173 -3.42 -24.29 -10.65
C GLU A 173 -2.28 -23.27 -10.80
N ASN A 174 -2.20 -22.59 -11.95
CA ASN A 174 -1.22 -21.54 -12.18
C ASN A 174 -1.68 -20.17 -11.67
N VAL A 175 -2.90 -20.02 -11.17
CA VAL A 175 -3.32 -18.82 -10.44
C VAL A 175 -3.16 -19.09 -8.94
N PRO A 176 -2.29 -18.38 -8.21
CA PRO A 176 -2.05 -18.66 -6.81
C PRO A 176 -3.27 -18.35 -5.94
N GLU A 177 -3.37 -19.01 -4.79
CA GLU A 177 -4.35 -18.63 -3.76
C GLU A 177 -4.06 -17.25 -3.19
N ASN A 178 -5.12 -16.56 -2.75
CA ASN A 178 -5.01 -15.21 -2.22
C ASN A 178 -5.88 -15.03 -0.96
N SER A 179 -5.22 -15.03 0.20
CA SER A 179 -5.84 -14.92 1.52
C SER A 179 -5.83 -13.50 2.11
N ALA A 180 -5.48 -12.48 1.32
CA ALA A 180 -5.12 -11.17 1.86
C ALA A 180 -6.15 -10.53 2.80
N ALA A 181 -7.42 -10.54 2.43
CA ALA A 181 -8.49 -10.02 3.30
C ALA A 181 -8.61 -10.79 4.63
N ASN A 182 -8.41 -12.11 4.61
CA ASN A 182 -8.48 -12.94 5.81
C ASN A 182 -7.27 -12.68 6.72
N ASP A 183 -6.09 -12.57 6.14
CA ASP A 183 -4.84 -12.35 6.88
C ASP A 183 -4.77 -10.94 7.48
N PHE A 184 -5.26 -9.92 6.77
CA PHE A 184 -5.42 -8.57 7.32
C PHE A 184 -6.45 -8.52 8.45
N ALA A 185 -7.60 -9.19 8.28
CA ALA A 185 -8.58 -9.32 9.36
C ALA A 185 -8.02 -10.09 10.56
N GLU A 186 -7.14 -11.07 10.33
CA GLU A 186 -6.40 -11.78 11.37
C GLU A 186 -5.45 -10.86 12.12
N GLY A 187 -4.60 -10.08 11.45
CA GLY A 187 -3.72 -9.11 12.10
C GLY A 187 -4.49 -8.11 12.98
N LEU A 188 -5.58 -7.53 12.46
CA LEU A 188 -6.44 -6.61 13.22
C LEU A 188 -7.12 -7.30 14.41
N GLY A 189 -7.63 -8.51 14.21
CA GLY A 189 -8.31 -9.28 15.26
C GLY A 189 -7.35 -9.70 16.39
N GLN A 190 -6.15 -10.16 16.05
CA GLN A 190 -5.13 -10.51 17.04
C GLN A 190 -4.68 -9.27 17.83
N ALA A 191 -4.47 -8.13 17.19
CA ALA A 191 -4.14 -6.89 17.90
C ALA A 191 -5.26 -6.43 18.84
N TRP A 192 -6.53 -6.60 18.43
CA TRP A 192 -7.68 -6.32 19.29
C TRP A 192 -7.76 -7.26 20.50
N LEU A 193 -7.46 -8.55 20.32
CA LEU A 193 -7.37 -9.52 21.40
C LEU A 193 -6.23 -9.20 22.38
N GLU A 194 -5.05 -8.82 21.87
CA GLU A 194 -3.89 -8.42 22.66
C GLU A 194 -4.14 -7.14 23.46
N TYR A 195 -4.93 -6.20 22.92
CA TYR A 195 -5.39 -5.04 23.68
C TYR A 195 -6.24 -5.43 24.90
N GLY A 196 -6.97 -6.55 24.82
CA GLY A 196 -7.55 -7.21 26.00
C GLY A 196 -8.83 -6.60 26.56
N ASN A 197 -9.53 -5.73 25.82
CA ASN A 197 -10.82 -5.17 26.25
C ASN A 197 -11.95 -5.58 25.29
N PRO A 198 -12.81 -6.55 25.66
CA PRO A 198 -13.87 -7.04 24.79
C PRO A 198 -14.99 -6.02 24.51
N ASN A 199 -15.08 -4.95 25.31
CA ASN A 199 -16.04 -3.87 25.10
C ASN A 199 -15.51 -2.77 24.19
N ALA A 200 -14.21 -2.78 23.88
CA ALA A 200 -13.59 -1.78 23.04
C ALA A 200 -13.77 -2.11 21.55
N ALA A 201 -13.87 -1.07 20.73
CA ALA A 201 -14.10 -1.20 19.30
C ALA A 201 -12.85 -0.89 18.48
N VAL A 202 -12.90 -1.24 17.20
CA VAL A 202 -11.95 -0.80 16.19
C VAL A 202 -12.49 0.49 15.57
N LEU A 203 -11.69 1.55 15.56
CA LEU A 203 -11.94 2.80 14.86
C LEU A 203 -11.21 2.76 13.52
N MET A 204 -11.95 2.72 12.41
CA MET A 204 -11.39 2.84 11.06
C MET A 204 -11.48 4.28 10.58
N ILE A 205 -10.33 4.91 10.34
CA ILE A 205 -10.24 6.28 9.83
C ILE A 205 -10.38 6.24 8.31
N VAL A 206 -11.40 6.91 7.75
CA VAL A 206 -11.76 6.83 6.33
C VAL A 206 -11.89 8.21 5.70
N HIS A 207 -11.79 8.29 4.37
CA HIS A 207 -12.15 9.49 3.63
C HIS A 207 -13.64 9.83 3.80
N ALA A 208 -13.98 11.12 3.69
CA ALA A 208 -15.38 11.56 3.67
C ALA A 208 -16.14 11.03 2.43
N LYS A 209 -15.43 10.82 1.32
CA LYS A 209 -15.93 10.17 0.10
C LYS A 209 -15.01 9.02 -0.25
N GLU A 210 -15.49 7.79 -0.10
CA GLU A 210 -14.69 6.58 -0.27
C GLU A 210 -15.35 5.64 -1.27
N THR A 211 -14.95 5.75 -2.54
CA THR A 211 -15.47 4.86 -3.60
C THR A 211 -15.01 3.41 -3.43
N ASN A 212 -13.89 3.17 -2.73
CA ASN A 212 -13.38 1.83 -2.43
C ASN A 212 -13.86 1.32 -1.06
N MET A 213 -15.02 1.79 -0.57
CA MET A 213 -15.50 1.45 0.78
C MET A 213 -15.80 -0.04 0.97
N TYR A 214 -16.12 -0.76 -0.11
CA TYR A 214 -16.47 -2.17 -0.06
C TYR A 214 -15.28 -3.04 0.34
N ASP A 215 -14.07 -2.74 -0.17
CA ASP A 215 -12.80 -3.36 0.26
C ASP A 215 -12.58 -3.24 1.78
N GLN A 216 -13.00 -2.11 2.36
CA GLN A 216 -12.94 -1.84 3.79
C GLN A 216 -14.05 -2.55 4.57
N HIS A 217 -15.28 -2.59 4.04
CA HIS A 217 -16.42 -3.26 4.67
C HIS A 217 -16.23 -4.78 4.77
N TRP A 218 -15.57 -5.41 3.78
CA TRP A 218 -15.19 -6.82 3.85
C TRP A 218 -14.34 -7.13 5.08
N LEU A 219 -13.37 -6.26 5.41
CA LEU A 219 -12.56 -6.41 6.63
C LEU A 219 -13.41 -6.22 7.89
N SER A 220 -14.34 -5.25 7.89
CA SER A 220 -15.25 -5.02 9.01
C SER A 220 -16.15 -6.22 9.31
N PHE A 221 -16.70 -6.88 8.28
CA PHE A 221 -17.52 -8.08 8.46
C PHE A 221 -16.69 -9.24 9.01
N LYS A 222 -15.51 -9.50 8.43
CA LYS A 222 -14.61 -10.57 8.91
C LYS A 222 -14.19 -10.37 10.37
N LEU A 223 -13.91 -9.13 10.77
CA LEU A 223 -13.58 -8.79 12.15
C LEU A 223 -14.73 -9.11 13.12
N TYR A 224 -15.95 -8.74 12.75
CA TYR A 224 -17.12 -9.01 13.57
C TYR A 224 -17.43 -10.50 13.64
N GLU A 225 -17.45 -11.19 12.49
CA GLU A 225 -17.80 -12.62 12.41
C GLU A 225 -16.79 -13.52 13.13
N LYS A 226 -15.48 -13.22 13.02
CA LYS A 226 -14.42 -14.07 13.60
C LYS A 226 -14.07 -13.69 15.04
N TYR A 227 -14.12 -12.40 15.40
CA TYR A 227 -13.61 -11.89 16.69
C TYR A 227 -14.66 -11.19 17.55
N GLY A 228 -15.86 -10.90 17.01
CA GLY A 228 -16.87 -10.09 17.70
C GLY A 228 -16.52 -8.59 17.79
N ALA A 229 -15.42 -8.17 17.17
CA ALA A 229 -14.93 -6.80 17.22
C ALA A 229 -15.82 -5.86 16.40
N LYS A 230 -16.42 -4.86 17.05
CA LYS A 230 -17.21 -3.82 16.36
C LYS A 230 -16.28 -2.85 15.65
N VAL A 231 -16.62 -2.46 14.42
CA VAL A 231 -15.87 -1.47 13.65
C VAL A 231 -16.69 -0.19 13.45
N PHE A 232 -16.16 0.94 13.91
CA PHE A 232 -16.70 2.26 13.63
C PHE A 232 -15.87 2.95 12.56
N ARG A 233 -16.50 3.29 11.44
CA ARG A 233 -15.87 4.07 10.36
C ARG A 233 -16.12 5.54 10.61
N ARG A 234 -15.07 6.35 10.69
CA ARG A 234 -15.16 7.80 10.92
C ARG A 234 -14.12 8.56 10.12
N THR A 235 -14.48 9.75 9.68
CA THR A 235 -13.55 10.75 9.14
C THR A 235 -12.78 11.44 10.28
N PHE A 236 -11.65 12.08 9.99
CA PHE A 236 -10.95 12.90 10.98
C PHE A 236 -11.86 13.94 11.64
N ALA A 237 -12.69 14.64 10.86
CA ALA A 237 -13.63 15.63 11.38
C ALA A 237 -14.66 15.04 12.37
N GLU A 238 -15.21 13.86 12.10
CA GLU A 238 -16.15 13.20 13.01
C GLU A 238 -15.47 12.73 14.30
N VAL A 239 -14.21 12.26 14.20
CA VAL A 239 -13.42 11.89 15.37
C VAL A 239 -13.09 13.14 16.19
N ALA A 240 -12.66 14.24 15.55
CA ALA A 240 -12.34 15.51 16.21
C ALA A 240 -13.53 16.16 16.93
N ALA A 241 -14.76 15.77 16.60
CA ALA A 241 -15.97 16.24 17.26
C ALA A 241 -16.31 15.47 18.56
N GLN A 242 -15.83 14.23 18.72
CA GLN A 242 -16.27 13.33 19.79
C GLN A 242 -15.14 12.68 20.59
N ALA A 243 -13.92 12.71 20.08
CA ALA A 243 -12.80 11.99 20.65
C ALA A 243 -12.24 12.69 21.89
N LYS A 244 -11.93 11.88 22.90
CA LYS A 244 -11.22 12.31 24.11
C LYS A 244 -10.35 11.19 24.64
N LEU A 245 -9.38 11.56 25.47
CA LEU A 245 -8.61 10.63 26.29
C LEU A 245 -9.15 10.68 27.73
N ASP A 246 -9.27 9.52 28.37
CA ASP A 246 -9.46 9.45 29.81
C ASP A 246 -8.11 9.64 30.57
N GLU A 247 -8.14 9.56 31.89
CA GLU A 247 -6.93 9.68 32.75
C GLU A 247 -5.87 8.61 32.45
N LYS A 248 -6.27 7.46 31.89
CA LYS A 248 -5.37 6.36 31.52
C LYS A 248 -4.93 6.44 30.06
N ARG A 249 -5.25 7.53 29.36
CA ARG A 249 -5.02 7.73 27.91
C ARG A 249 -5.81 6.74 27.05
N THR A 250 -6.89 6.15 27.54
CA THR A 250 -7.83 5.36 26.71
C THR A 250 -8.52 6.27 25.71
N LEU A 251 -8.49 5.92 24.43
CA LEU A 251 -9.24 6.64 23.41
C LEU A 251 -10.74 6.32 23.52
N LEU A 252 -11.56 7.36 23.67
CA LEU A 252 -13.01 7.26 23.69
C LEU A 252 -13.60 8.04 22.52
N ILE A 253 -14.57 7.45 21.82
CA ILE A 253 -15.46 8.16 20.89
C ILE A 253 -16.83 8.26 21.56
N GLY A 254 -17.16 9.43 22.11
CA GLY A 254 -18.25 9.56 23.06
C GLY A 254 -17.95 8.77 24.34
N GLU A 255 -18.69 7.69 24.58
CA GLU A 255 -18.48 6.75 25.70
C GLU A 255 -17.86 5.42 25.27
N GLN A 256 -17.69 5.20 23.97
CA GLN A 256 -17.20 3.94 23.43
C GLN A 256 -15.67 3.88 23.49
N PRO A 257 -15.07 2.93 24.24
CA PRO A 257 -13.63 2.73 24.21
C PRO A 257 -13.16 2.17 22.88
N ILE A 258 -11.99 2.61 22.44
CA ILE A 258 -11.33 2.18 21.19
C ILE A 258 -10.07 1.40 21.54
N ALA A 259 -9.98 0.16 21.07
CA ALA A 259 -8.81 -0.70 21.22
C ALA A 259 -7.79 -0.48 20.10
N LEU A 260 -8.28 -0.18 18.90
CA LEU A 260 -7.46 -0.13 17.70
C LEU A 260 -7.92 0.99 16.77
N VAL A 261 -6.97 1.75 16.22
CA VAL A 261 -7.16 2.75 15.18
C VAL A 261 -6.56 2.21 13.88
N TYR A 262 -7.39 1.93 12.89
CA TYR A 262 -6.98 1.44 11.57
C TYR A 262 -7.11 2.55 10.53
N PHE A 263 -5.99 2.99 9.96
CA PHE A 263 -5.97 4.08 8.99
C PHE A 263 -6.25 3.57 7.56
N ARG A 264 -7.34 4.09 6.97
CA ARG A 264 -7.66 4.02 5.54
C ARG A 264 -7.68 5.41 4.88
N SER A 265 -7.15 6.41 5.59
CA SER A 265 -6.93 7.80 5.22
C SER A 265 -5.81 8.36 6.12
N GLY A 266 -5.34 9.57 5.89
CA GLY A 266 -4.30 10.25 6.67
C GLY A 266 -2.89 10.07 6.11
N TYR A 267 -2.79 9.63 4.86
CA TYR A 267 -1.54 9.40 4.11
C TYR A 267 -1.30 10.47 3.04
N SER A 268 -2.29 11.33 2.77
CA SER A 268 -2.15 12.51 1.91
C SER A 268 -2.35 13.79 2.73
N PRO A 269 -1.69 14.92 2.38
CA PRO A 269 -2.03 16.22 2.96
C PRO A 269 -3.51 16.59 2.78
N ASP A 270 -4.15 16.13 1.69
CA ASP A 270 -5.56 16.42 1.40
C ASP A 270 -6.53 15.80 2.41
N ASP A 271 -6.07 14.81 3.20
CA ASP A 271 -6.85 14.19 4.27
C ASP A 271 -6.98 15.10 5.52
N TYR A 272 -6.12 16.11 5.63
CA TYR A 272 -6.05 17.03 6.76
C TYR A 272 -6.55 18.41 6.34
N VAL A 273 -7.87 18.56 6.32
CA VAL A 273 -8.56 19.77 5.85
C VAL A 273 -8.38 20.94 6.83
N SER A 274 -8.09 20.66 8.10
CA SER A 274 -7.90 21.65 9.15
C SER A 274 -6.86 21.22 10.19
N ASP A 275 -6.36 22.16 10.99
CA ASP A 275 -5.46 21.83 12.12
C ASP A 275 -6.12 20.89 13.14
N ARG A 276 -7.46 20.86 13.23
CA ARG A 276 -8.18 19.90 14.09
C ARG A 276 -7.97 18.45 13.66
N ASP A 277 -7.75 18.21 12.37
CA ASP A 277 -7.46 16.86 11.85
C ASP A 277 -6.05 16.41 12.30
N TRP A 278 -5.10 17.35 12.36
CA TRP A 278 -3.77 17.12 12.94
C TRP A 278 -3.83 16.90 14.45
N ASP A 279 -4.61 17.71 15.17
CA ASP A 279 -4.80 17.58 16.61
C ASP A 279 -5.39 16.22 16.98
N VAL A 280 -6.36 15.73 16.21
CA VAL A 280 -6.97 14.43 16.47
C VAL A 280 -6.09 13.28 16.03
N ARG A 281 -5.28 13.42 14.97
CA ARG A 281 -4.22 12.44 14.65
C ARG A 281 -3.25 12.30 15.82
N LEU A 282 -2.79 13.43 16.37
CA LEU A 282 -1.95 13.44 17.57
C LEU A 282 -2.68 12.81 18.78
N LEU A 283 -3.94 13.15 19.03
CA LEU A 283 -4.75 12.57 20.12
C LEU A 283 -4.79 11.04 20.02
N MET A 284 -5.00 10.49 18.82
CA MET A 284 -4.99 9.05 18.59
C MET A 284 -3.62 8.42 18.85
N GLU A 285 -2.54 9.03 18.37
CA GLU A 285 -1.17 8.53 18.61
C GLU A 285 -0.81 8.57 20.09
N ARG A 286 -1.25 9.60 20.81
CA ARG A 286 -1.11 9.74 22.27
C ARG A 286 -1.96 8.73 23.06
N SER A 287 -2.90 8.03 22.46
CA SER A 287 -3.77 7.09 23.17
C SER A 287 -3.11 5.74 23.40
N THR A 288 -3.69 4.96 24.31
CA THR A 288 -3.37 3.54 24.48
C THR A 288 -3.94 2.68 23.35
N ALA A 289 -4.77 3.16 22.42
CA ALA A 289 -5.24 2.33 21.32
C ALA A 289 -4.05 1.85 20.45
N VAL A 290 -4.11 0.62 19.92
CA VAL A 290 -3.16 0.12 18.91
C VAL A 290 -3.36 0.90 17.62
N LYS A 291 -2.28 1.40 17.01
CA LYS A 291 -2.37 2.09 15.71
C LYS A 291 -1.91 1.15 14.60
N SER A 292 -2.65 1.13 13.50
CA SER A 292 -2.29 0.41 12.27
C SER A 292 -2.32 1.38 11.08
N PRO A 293 -1.19 2.00 10.73
CA PRO A 293 0.10 1.99 11.45
C PRO A 293 0.18 3.06 12.54
N SER A 294 1.14 2.92 13.46
CA SER A 294 1.64 4.01 14.30
C SER A 294 2.33 5.09 13.46
N ILE A 295 2.52 6.30 14.03
CA ILE A 295 3.20 7.38 13.31
C ILE A 295 4.64 7.01 12.90
N SER A 296 5.37 6.21 13.69
CA SER A 296 6.72 5.75 13.33
C SER A 296 6.68 4.82 12.12
N TYR A 297 5.76 3.85 12.09
CA TYR A 297 5.56 2.98 10.92
C TYR A 297 5.16 3.79 9.68
N HIS A 298 4.32 4.82 9.84
CA HIS A 298 3.98 5.73 8.74
C HIS A 298 5.23 6.44 8.19
N LEU A 299 6.10 6.97 9.06
CA LEU A 299 7.35 7.62 8.66
C LEU A 299 8.33 6.65 7.97
N VAL A 300 8.38 5.38 8.39
CA VAL A 300 9.21 4.35 7.73
C VAL A 300 8.81 4.14 6.26
N GLY A 301 7.55 4.34 5.91
CA GLY A 301 7.07 4.25 4.52
C GLY A 301 7.55 5.37 3.61
N ALA A 302 8.15 6.43 4.15
CA ALA A 302 8.66 7.53 3.36
C ALA A 302 9.71 7.05 2.35
N LYS A 303 9.64 7.58 1.13
CA LYS A 303 10.57 7.24 0.03
C LYS A 303 12.02 7.57 0.40
N LYS A 304 12.24 8.61 1.22
CA LYS A 304 13.55 8.92 1.78
C LYS A 304 14.10 7.79 2.67
N ILE A 305 13.27 7.17 3.51
CA ILE A 305 13.71 6.02 4.33
C ILE A 305 14.06 4.82 3.44
N GLN A 306 13.22 4.52 2.44
CA GLN A 306 13.53 3.47 1.46
C GLN A 306 14.90 3.70 0.79
N GLN A 307 15.17 4.95 0.38
CA GLN A 307 16.45 5.33 -0.21
C GLN A 307 17.62 5.17 0.77
N GLU A 308 17.50 5.66 1.99
CA GLU A 308 18.56 5.56 3.01
C GLU A 308 18.88 4.10 3.38
N LEU A 309 17.89 3.21 3.38
CA LEU A 309 18.09 1.78 3.62
C LEU A 309 18.95 1.11 2.54
N THR A 310 19.06 1.66 1.34
CA THR A 310 19.93 1.12 0.28
C THR A 310 21.41 1.44 0.48
N LYS A 311 21.74 2.39 1.37
CA LYS A 311 23.14 2.78 1.61
C LYS A 311 23.92 1.61 2.24
N PRO A 312 25.19 1.40 1.84
CA PRO A 312 26.02 0.32 2.40
C PRO A 312 26.09 0.38 3.93
N GLY A 313 25.86 -0.77 4.58
CA GLY A 313 25.93 -0.89 6.04
C GLY A 313 24.68 -0.45 6.80
N VAL A 314 23.69 0.19 6.15
CA VAL A 314 22.47 0.65 6.84
C VAL A 314 21.52 -0.51 7.12
N LEU A 315 21.29 -1.41 6.15
CA LEU A 315 20.47 -2.62 6.36
C LEU A 315 20.97 -3.46 7.54
N GLU A 316 22.28 -3.62 7.68
CA GLU A 316 22.93 -4.41 8.73
C GLU A 316 22.67 -3.89 10.16
N ARG A 317 22.26 -2.62 10.31
CA ARG A 317 21.83 -2.07 11.60
C ARG A 317 20.51 -2.69 12.05
N PHE A 318 19.64 -3.04 11.10
CA PHE A 318 18.26 -3.45 11.36
C PHE A 318 18.02 -4.92 11.10
N LEU A 319 18.74 -5.56 10.19
CA LEU A 319 18.69 -7.01 9.98
C LEU A 319 20.03 -7.62 10.39
N HIS A 320 20.00 -8.83 10.94
CA HIS A 320 21.20 -9.54 11.40
C HIS A 320 21.43 -10.86 10.68
N ASP A 321 20.36 -11.45 10.16
CA ASP A 321 20.46 -12.64 9.31
C ASP A 321 21.03 -12.24 7.95
N LYS A 322 22.18 -12.83 7.62
CA LYS A 322 22.91 -12.56 6.37
C LYS A 322 22.11 -12.97 5.14
N ASP A 323 21.30 -14.03 5.23
CA ASP A 323 20.44 -14.47 4.12
C ASP A 323 19.32 -13.44 3.89
N ALA A 324 18.62 -13.04 4.96
CA ALA A 324 17.60 -12.00 4.89
C ALA A 324 18.16 -10.67 4.34
N ILE A 325 19.35 -10.25 4.79
CA ILE A 325 20.03 -9.05 4.29
C ILE A 325 20.31 -9.17 2.79
N ALA A 326 20.83 -10.32 2.34
CA ALA A 326 21.15 -10.56 0.94
C ALA A 326 19.89 -10.50 0.06
N LYS A 327 18.81 -11.18 0.47
CA LYS A 327 17.53 -11.19 -0.24
C LYS A 327 16.90 -9.81 -0.34
N VAL A 328 16.81 -9.07 0.77
CA VAL A 328 16.26 -7.71 0.78
C VAL A 328 17.08 -6.79 -0.12
N ARG A 329 18.41 -6.89 -0.05
CA ARG A 329 19.30 -6.09 -0.91
C ARG A 329 19.16 -6.42 -2.39
N GLU A 330 19.00 -7.69 -2.74
CA GLU A 330 18.78 -8.13 -4.12
C GLU A 330 17.52 -7.50 -4.73
N SER A 331 16.49 -7.23 -3.90
CA SER A 331 15.30 -6.54 -4.37
C SER A 331 15.40 -5.01 -4.48
N PHE A 332 16.54 -4.39 -4.16
CA PHE A 332 16.68 -2.94 -4.29
C PHE A 332 16.97 -2.53 -5.73
N ALA A 333 16.13 -1.64 -6.26
CA ALA A 333 16.50 -0.83 -7.42
C ALA A 333 17.55 0.23 -7.02
N GLY A 334 18.20 0.83 -8.01
CA GLY A 334 19.02 2.03 -7.76
C GLY A 334 18.19 3.15 -7.12
N LEU A 335 18.63 3.63 -5.95
CA LEU A 335 17.98 4.68 -5.18
C LEU A 335 19.03 5.67 -4.69
N TRP A 336 18.82 6.95 -4.98
CA TRP A 336 19.79 8.00 -4.70
C TRP A 336 19.15 9.19 -4.01
N SER A 337 19.91 9.73 -3.05
CA SER A 337 19.67 11.07 -2.51
C SER A 337 20.02 12.11 -3.56
N LEU A 338 19.35 13.26 -3.52
CA LEU A 338 19.67 14.42 -4.37
C LEU A 338 20.40 15.52 -3.60
N GLU A 339 20.81 15.20 -2.37
CA GLU A 339 21.56 16.08 -1.49
C GLU A 339 23.07 15.93 -1.75
N ASN A 340 23.88 16.88 -1.24
CA ASN A 340 25.32 16.99 -1.45
C ASN A 340 26.17 15.89 -0.76
N ASP A 341 25.78 14.61 -0.89
CA ASP A 341 26.49 13.43 -0.35
C ASP A 341 27.16 12.55 -1.43
N GLY A 342 27.53 13.16 -2.57
CA GLY A 342 28.17 12.47 -3.70
C GLY A 342 27.23 12.18 -4.88
N GLY A 343 26.04 12.78 -4.87
CA GLY A 343 25.01 12.63 -5.91
C GLY A 343 25.20 13.51 -7.16
N ASP A 344 26.23 14.35 -7.26
CA ASP A 344 26.39 15.27 -8.41
C ASP A 344 26.45 14.51 -9.74
N HIS A 345 27.18 13.39 -9.78
CA HIS A 345 27.25 12.54 -10.97
C HIS A 345 25.87 11.97 -11.34
N ILE A 346 25.09 11.49 -10.36
CA ILE A 346 23.78 10.89 -10.67
C ILE A 346 22.77 11.96 -11.08
N LEU A 347 22.88 13.18 -10.56
CA LEU A 347 22.09 14.33 -10.99
C LEU A 347 22.41 14.71 -12.45
N GLU A 348 23.69 14.77 -12.81
CA GLU A 348 24.12 15.00 -14.19
C GLU A 348 23.62 13.90 -15.13
N GLU A 349 23.71 12.64 -14.71
CA GLU A 349 23.22 11.50 -15.47
C GLU A 349 21.69 11.54 -15.64
N ALA A 350 20.93 11.85 -14.57
CA ALA A 350 19.48 11.98 -14.62
C ALA A 350 19.03 13.16 -15.48
N VAL A 351 19.82 14.24 -15.55
CA VAL A 351 19.57 15.35 -16.46
C VAL A 351 19.88 14.96 -17.92
N ALA A 352 20.93 14.17 -18.15
CA ALA A 352 21.35 13.76 -19.49
C ALA A 352 20.47 12.64 -20.08
N LYS A 353 19.99 11.72 -19.25
CA LYS A 353 19.19 10.53 -19.63
C LYS A 353 17.98 10.36 -18.69
N PRO A 354 17.06 11.34 -18.65
CA PRO A 354 15.98 11.36 -17.69
C PRO A 354 14.99 10.18 -17.81
N GLU A 355 14.93 9.53 -18.98
CA GLU A 355 14.07 8.38 -19.22
C GLU A 355 14.45 7.16 -18.36
N GLY A 356 15.70 7.07 -17.89
CA GLY A 356 16.18 6.01 -17.01
C GLY A 356 15.80 6.17 -15.54
N PHE A 357 15.12 7.26 -15.18
CA PHE A 357 14.85 7.61 -13.78
C PHE A 357 13.39 7.98 -13.53
N VAL A 358 13.02 7.88 -12.26
CA VAL A 358 11.77 8.38 -11.68
C VAL A 358 12.12 9.25 -10.49
N LEU A 359 11.60 10.47 -10.47
CA LEU A 359 11.77 11.39 -9.35
C LEU A 359 10.51 11.32 -8.47
N LYS A 360 10.68 10.94 -7.19
CA LYS A 360 9.57 10.66 -6.27
C LYS A 360 9.54 11.65 -5.11
N PRO A 361 8.45 12.41 -4.90
CA PRO A 361 8.27 13.19 -3.67
C PRO A 361 7.86 12.29 -2.49
N GLN A 362 7.86 12.83 -1.28
CA GLN A 362 7.36 12.13 -0.08
C GLN A 362 5.82 12.09 -0.03
N ARG A 363 5.19 11.39 -0.96
CA ARG A 363 3.74 11.21 -1.03
C ARG A 363 3.37 9.75 -1.26
N GLU A 364 2.19 9.38 -0.81
CA GLU A 364 1.57 8.06 -1.02
C GLU A 364 0.32 8.18 -1.90
N GLY A 365 -0.19 7.05 -2.40
CA GLY A 365 -1.50 7.00 -3.10
C GLY A 365 -1.46 7.15 -4.63
N GLY A 366 -0.26 7.22 -5.24
CA GLY A 366 -0.08 7.37 -6.69
C GLY A 366 -0.36 8.78 -7.22
N GLY A 367 0.07 9.09 -8.46
CA GLY A 367 -0.19 10.39 -9.10
C GLY A 367 0.85 11.48 -8.81
N ASN A 368 1.91 11.18 -8.06
CA ASN A 368 2.85 12.19 -7.57
C ASN A 368 4.25 12.10 -8.20
N ASN A 369 4.55 11.04 -8.94
CA ASN A 369 5.89 10.79 -9.46
C ASN A 369 6.13 11.61 -10.73
N ILE A 370 7.40 11.95 -10.96
CA ILE A 370 7.84 12.72 -12.13
C ILE A 370 8.70 11.80 -13.01
N TYR A 371 8.41 11.77 -14.31
CA TYR A 371 8.99 10.84 -15.28
C TYR A 371 9.53 11.57 -16.53
N GLY A 372 10.42 10.90 -17.26
CA GLY A 372 10.91 11.38 -18.55
C GLY A 372 11.47 12.79 -18.48
N LYS A 373 11.25 13.61 -19.52
CA LYS A 373 11.83 14.95 -19.63
C LYS A 373 11.52 15.89 -18.45
N ASP A 374 10.43 15.63 -17.73
CA ASP A 374 10.07 16.43 -16.55
C ASP A 374 11.02 16.18 -15.37
N VAL A 375 11.69 15.02 -15.30
CA VAL A 375 12.77 14.78 -14.32
C VAL A 375 13.88 15.80 -14.50
N ALA A 376 14.44 15.91 -15.72
CA ALA A 376 15.51 16.85 -16.01
C ALA A 376 15.07 18.31 -15.81
N THR A 377 13.82 18.62 -16.18
CA THR A 377 13.26 19.98 -16.01
C THR A 377 13.09 20.33 -14.54
N THR A 378 12.68 19.38 -13.71
CA THR A 378 12.46 19.59 -12.27
C THR A 378 13.79 19.74 -11.54
N ILE A 379 14.74 18.83 -11.78
CA ILE A 379 16.09 18.89 -11.17
C ILE A 379 16.77 20.24 -11.43
N LYS A 380 16.66 20.78 -12.65
CA LYS A 380 17.25 22.09 -13.00
C LYS A 380 16.57 23.29 -12.36
N LYS A 381 15.32 23.16 -11.91
CA LYS A 381 14.54 24.26 -11.33
C LYS A 381 14.72 24.35 -9.82
N LEU A 382 14.84 23.21 -9.15
CA LEU A 382 14.89 23.14 -7.70
C LEU A 382 16.27 23.54 -7.17
N ASN A 383 16.28 24.22 -6.02
CA ASN A 383 17.50 24.43 -5.26
C ASN A 383 17.81 23.22 -4.36
N GLN A 384 18.99 23.22 -3.72
CA GLN A 384 19.47 22.12 -2.88
C GLN A 384 18.55 21.80 -1.68
N GLU A 385 17.90 22.79 -1.06
CA GLU A 385 16.95 22.52 0.02
C GLU A 385 15.66 21.88 -0.50
N GLU A 386 15.17 22.32 -1.66
CA GLU A 386 13.95 21.77 -2.27
C GLU A 386 14.16 20.35 -2.80
N LEU A 387 15.37 20.02 -3.26
CA LEU A 387 15.73 18.67 -3.71
C LEU A 387 15.59 17.62 -2.59
N ALA A 388 15.72 18.01 -1.32
CA ALA A 388 15.55 17.12 -0.17
C ALA A 388 14.12 16.59 0.02
N ALA A 389 13.13 17.16 -0.68
CA ALA A 389 11.76 16.63 -0.71
C ALA A 389 11.63 15.40 -1.63
N TYR A 390 12.65 15.09 -2.44
CA TYR A 390 12.59 14.07 -3.46
C TYR A 390 13.66 12.99 -3.26
N VAL A 391 13.38 11.82 -3.84
CA VAL A 391 14.40 10.78 -4.11
C VAL A 391 14.41 10.45 -5.59
N LEU A 392 15.59 10.15 -6.11
CA LEU A 392 15.75 9.66 -7.47
C LEU A 392 15.84 8.15 -7.45
N MET A 393 15.04 7.50 -8.29
CA MET A 393 14.99 6.05 -8.39
C MET A 393 15.25 5.61 -9.84
N GLN A 394 15.94 4.49 -10.00
CA GLN A 394 16.05 3.78 -11.27
C GLN A 394 14.65 3.45 -11.78
N ARG A 395 14.37 3.80 -13.05
CA ARG A 395 13.16 3.35 -13.71
C ARG A 395 13.28 1.86 -14.03
N ILE A 396 12.31 1.08 -13.55
CA ILE A 396 12.20 -0.35 -13.85
C ILE A 396 11.41 -0.50 -15.16
N PHE A 397 11.85 -1.39 -16.04
CA PHE A 397 11.20 -1.64 -17.33
C PHE A 397 10.71 -3.09 -17.40
N PRO A 398 9.45 -3.37 -16.99
CA PRO A 398 8.91 -4.72 -17.03
C PRO A 398 8.61 -5.22 -18.43
N THR A 399 8.42 -6.53 -18.54
CA THR A 399 7.86 -7.15 -19.76
C THR A 399 6.48 -6.60 -20.07
N VAL A 400 6.28 -6.21 -21.34
CA VAL A 400 4.98 -5.74 -21.83
C VAL A 400 4.16 -6.94 -22.29
N HIS A 401 2.93 -7.04 -21.81
CA HIS A 401 1.98 -8.08 -22.18
C HIS A 401 0.76 -7.51 -22.89
N ASP A 402 0.23 -8.22 -23.88
CA ASP A 402 -1.09 -7.91 -24.42
C ASP A 402 -2.16 -8.44 -23.46
N SER A 403 -3.12 -7.59 -23.07
CA SER A 403 -4.18 -7.93 -22.13
C SER A 403 -5.52 -7.32 -22.55
N TYR A 404 -6.59 -7.86 -21.98
CA TYR A 404 -7.98 -7.43 -22.18
C TYR A 404 -8.43 -6.69 -20.93
N LEU A 405 -8.58 -5.38 -21.02
CA LEU A 405 -8.95 -4.53 -19.89
C LEU A 405 -10.45 -4.25 -19.91
N VAL A 406 -11.14 -4.53 -18.82
CA VAL A 406 -12.57 -4.28 -18.67
C VAL A 406 -12.80 -3.11 -17.72
N ARG A 407 -13.49 -2.08 -18.22
CA ARG A 407 -13.88 -0.89 -17.45
C ARG A 407 -15.25 -0.42 -17.93
N ASP A 408 -16.15 -0.13 -17.00
CA ASP A 408 -17.51 0.35 -17.28
C ASP A 408 -18.27 -0.55 -18.27
N GLY A 409 -18.07 -1.87 -18.14
CA GLY A 409 -18.64 -2.90 -19.02
C GLY A 409 -17.99 -2.99 -20.41
N VAL A 410 -16.99 -2.15 -20.71
CA VAL A 410 -16.30 -2.13 -22.00
C VAL A 410 -14.96 -2.84 -21.89
N CYS A 411 -14.74 -3.83 -22.76
CA CYS A 411 -13.48 -4.53 -22.92
C CYS A 411 -12.63 -3.87 -24.01
N ARG A 412 -11.33 -3.66 -23.73
CA ARG A 412 -10.35 -3.13 -24.68
C ARG A 412 -9.07 -3.94 -24.64
N THR A 413 -8.53 -4.30 -25.81
CA THR A 413 -7.17 -4.83 -25.91
C THR A 413 -6.17 -3.71 -25.64
N SER A 414 -5.15 -3.98 -24.83
CA SER A 414 -4.10 -3.00 -24.52
C SER A 414 -2.79 -3.70 -24.21
N LYS A 415 -1.68 -3.00 -24.47
CA LYS A 415 -0.36 -3.39 -23.97
C LYS A 415 -0.23 -2.90 -22.54
N ILE A 416 0.15 -3.79 -21.63
CA ILE A 416 0.21 -3.51 -20.20
C ILE A 416 1.57 -3.86 -19.62
N ILE A 417 1.88 -3.23 -18.50
CA ILE A 417 2.88 -3.68 -17.53
C ILE A 417 2.21 -3.89 -16.17
N SER A 418 2.77 -4.81 -15.39
CA SER A 418 2.21 -5.23 -14.11
C SER A 418 3.16 -4.98 -12.94
N GLU A 419 2.58 -4.60 -11.82
CA GLU A 419 3.25 -4.40 -10.54
C GLU A 419 2.67 -5.39 -9.53
N LEU A 420 3.54 -6.21 -8.94
CA LEU A 420 3.21 -7.22 -7.95
C LEU A 420 3.34 -6.63 -6.54
N GLY A 421 2.23 -6.51 -5.82
CA GLY A 421 2.21 -6.20 -4.39
C GLY A 421 2.11 -7.47 -3.55
N ILE A 422 3.02 -7.64 -2.59
CA ILE A 422 2.94 -8.68 -1.57
C ILE A 422 2.56 -8.05 -0.24
N PHE A 423 1.45 -8.51 0.32
CA PHE A 423 0.97 -8.05 1.61
C PHE A 423 1.74 -8.75 2.74
N GLY A 424 1.94 -8.02 3.84
CA GLY A 424 2.52 -8.55 5.07
C GLY A 424 1.70 -8.13 6.29
N THR A 425 1.57 -9.03 7.26
CA THR A 425 1.00 -8.73 8.58
C THR A 425 2.03 -8.95 9.68
N TYR A 426 2.18 -7.94 10.54
CA TYR A 426 3.12 -7.94 11.66
C TYR A 426 2.41 -7.51 12.94
N LEU A 427 2.64 -8.23 14.04
CA LEU A 427 2.14 -7.88 15.37
C LEU A 427 3.17 -8.25 16.42
N ARG A 428 3.49 -7.31 17.31
CA ARG A 428 4.23 -7.58 18.54
C ARG A 428 3.61 -6.86 19.73
N ASN A 429 3.88 -7.36 20.92
CA ASN A 429 3.52 -6.74 22.19
C ASN A 429 4.80 -6.62 23.03
N GLY A 430 5.31 -5.40 23.19
CA GLY A 430 6.67 -5.19 23.66
C GLY A 430 7.68 -5.89 22.76
N GLU A 431 8.54 -6.73 23.33
CA GLU A 431 9.55 -7.51 22.61
C GLU A 431 9.02 -8.81 22.00
N LYS A 432 7.80 -9.24 22.36
CA LYS A 432 7.25 -10.52 21.91
C LYS A 432 6.62 -10.37 20.52
N GLU A 433 7.24 -10.96 19.51
CA GLU A 433 6.62 -11.17 18.20
C GLU A 433 5.46 -12.18 18.32
N ILE A 434 4.27 -11.76 17.89
CA ILE A 434 3.04 -12.55 17.94
C ILE A 434 2.65 -13.02 16.54
N LEU A 435 2.84 -12.17 15.53
CA LEU A 435 2.56 -12.47 14.14
C LEU A 435 3.63 -11.82 13.25
N ASN A 436 4.19 -12.60 12.32
CA ASN A 436 4.98 -12.10 11.21
C ASN A 436 4.74 -13.00 10.00
N LYS A 437 3.89 -12.55 9.08
CA LYS A 437 3.32 -13.43 8.04
C LYS A 437 3.25 -12.73 6.69
N GLN A 438 3.49 -13.49 5.63
CA GLN A 438 3.09 -13.13 4.27
C GLN A 438 1.56 -13.29 4.13
N ALA A 439 0.89 -12.26 3.63
CA ALA A 439 -0.57 -12.09 3.78
C ALA A 439 -1.29 -11.96 2.44
N GLY A 440 -0.99 -12.84 1.47
CA GLY A 440 -1.52 -12.77 0.11
C GLY A 440 -0.84 -11.72 -0.79
N HIS A 441 -1.46 -11.44 -1.93
CA HIS A 441 -0.86 -10.64 -2.99
C HIS A 441 -1.88 -9.73 -3.70
N LEU A 442 -1.38 -8.83 -4.52
CA LEU A 442 -2.14 -7.92 -5.38
C LEU A 442 -1.36 -7.77 -6.68
N VAL A 443 -2.02 -7.81 -7.84
CA VAL A 443 -1.40 -7.33 -9.07
C VAL A 443 -2.18 -6.13 -9.56
N ARG A 444 -1.44 -5.06 -9.87
CA ARG A 444 -1.97 -3.88 -10.55
C ARG A 444 -1.37 -3.83 -11.94
N SER A 445 -2.22 -3.74 -12.94
CA SER A 445 -1.80 -3.64 -14.33
C SER A 445 -2.22 -2.29 -14.90
N LYS A 446 -1.35 -1.69 -15.70
CA LYS A 446 -1.59 -0.39 -16.35
C LYS A 446 -1.15 -0.45 -17.80
N VAL A 447 -1.70 0.43 -18.63
CA VAL A 447 -1.25 0.56 -20.02
C VAL A 447 0.22 0.96 -20.06
N SER A 448 1.01 0.34 -20.96
CA SER A 448 2.48 0.43 -20.95
C SER A 448 3.01 1.83 -21.26
N ASP A 449 2.22 2.66 -21.93
CA ASP A 449 2.49 4.06 -22.24
C ASP A 449 2.07 5.04 -21.12
N SER A 450 1.44 4.54 -20.04
CA SER A 450 1.09 5.35 -18.87
C SER A 450 2.19 5.35 -17.83
N ASP A 451 2.69 6.54 -17.52
CA ASP A 451 3.63 6.75 -16.41
C ASP A 451 2.98 6.53 -15.04
N GLU A 452 1.67 6.75 -14.89
CA GLU A 452 0.91 6.56 -13.64
C GLU A 452 0.17 5.22 -13.56
N GLY A 453 0.04 4.65 -12.35
CA GLY A 453 -0.45 3.26 -12.15
C GLY A 453 -1.55 3.04 -11.11
N GLY A 454 -1.99 4.07 -10.39
CA GLY A 454 -2.99 3.91 -9.34
C GLY A 454 -4.36 3.45 -9.87
N VAL A 455 -4.89 2.32 -9.37
CA VAL A 455 -6.27 1.86 -9.68
C VAL A 455 -7.29 2.84 -9.12
N ALA A 456 -7.11 3.25 -7.86
CA ALA A 456 -7.96 4.27 -7.22
C ALA A 456 -7.87 5.62 -7.95
N ALA A 457 -6.71 5.96 -8.53
CA ALA A 457 -6.49 7.15 -9.34
C ALA A 457 -7.09 7.04 -10.76
N GLY A 458 -7.43 5.82 -11.22
CA GLY A 458 -8.10 5.57 -12.50
C GLY A 458 -7.19 5.14 -13.64
N TYR A 459 -5.87 5.01 -13.41
CA TYR A 459 -4.88 4.66 -14.43
C TYR A 459 -4.64 3.15 -14.56
N GLY A 460 -4.87 2.41 -13.48
CA GLY A 460 -4.68 0.95 -13.43
C GLY A 460 -5.98 0.15 -13.38
N VAL A 461 -5.83 -1.16 -13.55
CA VAL A 461 -6.84 -2.20 -13.29
C VAL A 461 -6.31 -3.19 -12.25
N LEU A 462 -7.21 -3.92 -11.59
CA LEU A 462 -6.85 -5.09 -10.79
C LEU A 462 -6.58 -6.31 -11.67
N ASP A 463 -5.62 -7.12 -11.26
CA ASP A 463 -5.17 -8.30 -11.98
C ASP A 463 -4.77 -9.40 -10.97
N SER A 464 -4.42 -10.59 -11.46
CA SER A 464 -3.74 -11.63 -10.68
C SER A 464 -2.61 -12.26 -11.52
N PRO A 465 -1.61 -12.88 -10.89
CA PRO A 465 -0.53 -13.50 -11.64
C PRO A 465 -0.96 -14.86 -12.19
N TYR A 466 -0.44 -15.21 -13.36
CA TYR A 466 -0.45 -16.55 -13.93
C TYR A 466 0.98 -17.09 -13.89
N LEU A 467 1.25 -18.05 -13.01
CA LEU A 467 2.60 -18.55 -12.74
C LEU A 467 3.10 -19.39 -13.92
N THR A 468 4.19 -18.93 -14.54
CA THR A 468 4.87 -19.60 -15.66
C THR A 468 6.14 -20.30 -15.24
#